data_AF-A0AAD7CXS4-F1
#
_entry.id   AF-A0AAD7CXS4-F1
#
_cell.length_a   1.000
_cell.length_b   1.000
_cell.length_c   1.000
_cell.angle_alpha   90.00
_cell.angle_beta   90.00
_cell.angle_gamma   90.00
#
_symmetry.space_group_name_H-M   'P 1'
#
loop_
_entity.id
_entity.type
_entity.pdbx_description
1 polymer ?
#
loop_
_entity_poly.entity_id
_entity_poly.type
_entity_poly.pdbx_seq_one_letter_code
_entity_poly.pdbx_strand_id
1 'polypeptide(L)'
;LSALLAEATSDAIYMDAATESAAFIYNHLRNADNVVQDGIDASANSSCSLDSIQAPYNAGLMIEGLTILYSITQNASIYDL
;
A
#
# COMPACT_ATOMS: atom_id res chain seq x y z
N LEU A 1 7.43 5.20 1.17
CA LEU A 1 8.89 5.40 0.97
C LEU A 1 9.35 4.91 -0.40
N SER A 2 9.15 3.64 -0.77
CA SER A 2 9.64 3.10 -2.06
C SER A 2 9.18 3.91 -3.27
N ALA A 3 7.93 4.40 -3.30
CA ALA A 3 7.46 5.27 -4.39
C ALA A 3 8.28 6.58 -4.51
N LEU A 4 8.59 7.24 -3.39
CA LEU A 4 9.45 8.44 -3.37
C LEU A 4 10.88 8.12 -3.84
N LEU A 5 11.42 6.97 -3.46
CA LEU A 5 12.75 6.54 -3.91
C LEU A 5 12.74 6.23 -5.41
N ALA A 6 11.68 5.58 -5.92
CA ALA A 6 11.50 5.33 -7.34
C ALA A 6 11.44 6.64 -8.13
N GLU A 7 10.69 7.62 -7.65
CA GLU A 7 10.61 8.96 -8.25
C GLU A 7 11.98 9.66 -8.25
N ALA A 8 12.68 9.67 -7.12
CA ALA A 8 13.95 10.37 -6.99
C ALA A 8 15.12 9.72 -7.77
N THR A 9 15.07 8.40 -7.97
CA THR A 9 16.22 7.64 -8.51
C THR A 9 15.96 7.05 -9.90
N SER A 10 14.70 6.93 -10.32
CA SER A 10 14.29 6.15 -11.49
C SER A 10 14.76 4.68 -11.46
N ASP A 11 15.05 4.14 -10.27
CA ASP A 11 15.47 2.75 -10.09
C ASP A 11 14.25 1.81 -9.99
N ALA A 12 14.26 0.78 -10.83
CA ALA A 12 13.20 -0.22 -10.91
C ALA A 12 13.01 -0.99 -9.60
N ILE A 13 14.05 -1.18 -8.79
CA ILE A 13 13.94 -1.90 -7.51
C ILE A 13 12.95 -1.19 -6.57
N TYR A 14 12.99 0.13 -6.53
CA TYR A 14 12.05 0.89 -5.69
C TYR A 14 10.66 0.96 -6.30
N MET A 15 10.55 0.95 -7.63
CA MET A 15 9.28 0.87 -8.35
C MET A 15 8.56 -0.45 -8.05
N ASP A 16 9.27 -1.56 -8.15
CA ASP A 16 8.76 -2.90 -7.89
C ASP A 16 8.34 -3.02 -6.42
N ALA A 17 9.20 -2.59 -5.50
CA ALA A 17 8.89 -2.58 -4.07
C ALA A 17 7.66 -1.71 -3.73
N ALA A 18 7.47 -0.56 -4.40
CA ALA A 18 6.29 0.28 -4.21
C ALA A 18 5.02 -0.43 -4.71
N THR A 19 5.10 -1.08 -5.87
CA THR A 19 3.99 -1.83 -6.47
C THR A 19 3.57 -3.01 -5.60
N GLU A 20 4.53 -3.81 -5.13
CA GLU A 20 4.27 -4.94 -4.23
C GLU A 20 3.71 -4.49 -2.88
N SER A 21 4.21 -3.39 -2.33
CA SER A 21 3.70 -2.82 -1.08
C SER A 21 2.25 -2.35 -1.23
N ALA A 22 1.92 -1.64 -2.32
CA ALA A 22 0.56 -1.21 -2.61
C ALA A 22 -0.38 -2.40 -2.76
N ALA A 23 0.03 -3.45 -3.50
CA ALA A 23 -0.73 -4.67 -3.65
C ALA A 23 -0.97 -5.38 -2.32
N PHE A 24 0.02 -5.43 -1.42
CA PHE A 24 -0.16 -6.01 -0.09
C PHE A 24 -1.22 -5.25 0.73
N ILE A 25 -1.11 -3.91 0.78
CA ILE A 25 -2.07 -3.09 1.52
C ILE A 25 -3.48 -3.29 0.96
N TYR A 26 -3.63 -3.26 -0.37
CA TYR A 26 -4.91 -3.44 -1.04
C TYR A 26 -5.56 -4.79 -0.74
N ASN A 27 -4.79 -5.88 -0.83
CA ASN A 27 -5.31 -7.25 -0.74
C ASN A 27 -5.44 -7.77 0.69
N HIS A 28 -4.63 -7.25 1.61
CA HIS A 28 -4.47 -7.86 2.93
C HIS A 28 -4.64 -6.91 4.10
N LEU A 29 -4.70 -5.59 3.88
CA LEU A 29 -4.79 -4.60 4.95
C LEU A 29 -6.07 -3.74 4.89
N ARG A 30 -7.03 -4.12 4.05
CA ARG A 30 -8.34 -3.47 3.96
C ARG A 30 -9.44 -4.35 4.52
N ASN A 31 -10.37 -3.73 5.24
CA ASN A 31 -11.60 -4.39 5.66
C ASN A 31 -12.65 -4.40 4.52
N ALA A 32 -13.82 -4.97 4.79
CA ALA A 32 -14.92 -5.06 3.82
C ALA A 32 -15.46 -3.70 3.34
N ASP A 33 -15.20 -2.62 4.10
CA ASP A 33 -15.58 -1.25 3.75
C ASP A 33 -14.46 -0.50 3.00
N ASN A 34 -13.40 -1.20 2.59
CA ASN A 34 -12.20 -0.66 1.94
C ASN A 34 -11.35 0.28 2.81
N VAL A 35 -11.53 0.25 4.13
CA VAL A 35 -10.71 1.05 5.05
C VAL A 35 -9.38 0.35 5.30
N VAL A 36 -8.27 1.07 5.16
CA VAL A 36 -6.93 0.57 5.52
C VAL A 36 -6.82 0.45 7.04
N GLN A 37 -6.59 -0.77 7.53
CA GLN A 37 -6.45 -1.09 8.94
C GLN A 37 -5.02 -0.82 9.44
N ASP A 38 -4.84 -0.74 10.76
CA ASP A 38 -3.54 -0.42 11.37
C ASP A 38 -2.50 -1.53 11.25
N GLY A 39 -2.94 -2.78 11.15
CA GLY A 39 -2.02 -3.91 11.06
C GLY A 39 -2.71 -5.23 10.78
N ILE A 40 -1.88 -6.27 10.75
CA ILE A 40 -2.27 -7.67 10.59
C ILE A 40 -1.51 -8.50 11.62
N ASP A 41 -2.21 -9.40 12.31
CA ASP A 41 -1.58 -10.28 13.29
C ASP A 41 -0.90 -11.45 12.59
N ALA A 42 0.42 -11.59 12.74
CA ALA A 42 1.22 -12.67 12.15
C ALA A 42 1.47 -13.86 13.12
N SER A 43 0.77 -13.93 14.25
CA SER A 43 0.87 -15.06 15.17
C SER A 43 0.33 -16.34 14.53
N ALA A 44 0.90 -17.49 14.91
CA ALA A 44 0.62 -18.77 14.25
C ALA A 44 -0.86 -19.17 14.20
N ASN A 45 -1.71 -18.61 15.08
CA ASN A 45 -3.11 -18.97 15.23
C ASN A 45 -4.09 -17.83 14.85
N SER A 46 -3.61 -16.65 14.45
CA SER A 46 -4.46 -15.50 14.15
C SER A 46 -5.10 -15.55 12.75
N SER A 47 -4.58 -16.42 11.86
CA SER A 47 -4.98 -16.47 10.45
C SER A 47 -4.87 -15.11 9.75
N CYS A 48 -3.86 -14.31 10.10
CA CYS A 48 -3.67 -12.97 9.53
C CYS A 48 -4.86 -12.03 9.78
N SER A 49 -5.41 -12.03 11.00
CA SER A 49 -6.51 -11.15 11.36
C SER A 49 -6.09 -9.68 11.32
N LEU A 50 -6.95 -8.84 10.75
CA LEU A 50 -6.77 -7.39 10.71
C LEU A 50 -6.94 -6.77 12.11
N ASP A 51 -6.17 -5.72 12.39
CA ASP A 51 -6.44 -4.82 13.51
C ASP A 51 -7.76 -4.06 13.25
N SER A 52 -8.48 -3.73 14.33
CA SER A 52 -9.71 -2.94 14.29
C SER A 52 -9.48 -1.42 14.37
N ILE A 53 -8.26 -0.99 14.71
CA ILE A 53 -7.87 0.41 14.77
C ILE A 53 -7.86 0.98 13.36
N GLN A 54 -8.60 2.08 13.20
CA GLN A 54 -8.68 2.83 11.95
C GLN A 54 -8.11 4.22 12.17
N ALA A 55 -6.94 4.46 11.60
CA ALA A 55 -6.30 5.75 11.67
C ALA A 55 -6.21 6.38 10.27
N PRO A 56 -6.64 7.65 10.08
CA PRO A 56 -6.65 8.29 8.77
C PRO A 56 -5.30 8.31 8.05
N TYR A 57 -4.19 8.32 8.81
CA TYR A 57 -2.85 8.33 8.23
C TYR A 57 -2.53 7.04 7.46
N ASN A 58 -3.14 5.90 7.80
CA ASN A 58 -2.91 4.64 7.08
C ASN A 58 -3.39 4.74 5.62
N ALA A 59 -4.61 5.22 5.41
CA ALA A 59 -5.13 5.49 4.09
C ALA A 59 -4.41 6.66 3.40
N GLY A 60 -4.09 7.72 4.15
CA GLY A 60 -3.38 8.89 3.61
C GLY A 60 -2.01 8.54 3.02
N LEU A 61 -1.20 7.76 3.74
CA LEU A 61 0.12 7.32 3.28
C LEU A 61 0.03 6.36 2.08
N MET A 62 -0.99 5.49 2.03
CA MET A 62 -1.24 4.64 0.86
C MET A 62 -1.56 5.50 -0.37
N ILE A 63 -2.48 6.47 -0.23
CA ILE A 63 -2.87 7.37 -1.33
C ILE A 63 -1.68 8.19 -1.83
N GLU A 64 -0.83 8.71 -0.94
CA GLU A 64 0.39 9.41 -1.30
C GLU A 64 1.31 8.51 -2.15
N GLY A 65 1.56 7.29 -1.68
CA GLY A 65 2.39 6.30 -2.38
C GLY A 65 1.84 5.95 -3.78
N LEU A 66 0.53 5.71 -3.89
CA LEU A 66 -0.13 5.42 -5.17
C LEU A 66 -0.07 6.61 -6.13
N THR A 67 -0.26 7.83 -5.62
CA THR A 67 -0.22 9.05 -6.44
C THR A 67 1.16 9.26 -7.06
N ILE A 68 2.23 9.05 -6.28
CA ILE A 68 3.60 9.11 -6.77
C ILE A 68 3.87 7.97 -7.76
N LEU A 69 3.46 6.75 -7.44
CA LEU A 69 3.64 5.61 -8.34
C LEU A 69 2.93 5.85 -9.69
N TYR A 70 1.75 6.44 -9.67
CA TYR A 70 1.02 6.85 -10.87
C TYR A 70 1.76 7.93 -11.65
N SER A 71 2.30 8.97 -10.98
CA SER A 71 2.97 10.08 -11.67
C SER A 71 4.16 9.59 -12.51
N ILE A 72 4.89 8.58 -12.02
CA ILE A 72 6.10 8.06 -12.66
C ILE A 72 5.85 6.90 -13.63
N THR A 73 4.76 6.14 -13.47
CA THR A 73 4.44 5.01 -14.37
C THR A 73 3.38 5.32 -15.42
N GLN A 74 2.50 6.29 -15.16
CA GLN A 74 1.27 6.54 -15.92
C GLN A 74 0.38 5.29 -16.07
N ASN A 75 0.52 4.31 -15.16
CA ASN A 75 -0.23 3.07 -15.22
C ASN A 75 -1.60 3.25 -14.54
N ALA A 76 -2.66 3.27 -15.35
CA ALA A 76 -4.03 3.42 -14.88
C ALA A 76 -4.51 2.26 -13.98
N SER A 77 -3.87 1.09 -14.01
CA SER A 77 -4.22 -0.02 -13.09
C SER A 77 -3.96 0.34 -11.62
N ILE A 78 -3.21 1.40 -11.35
CA ILE A 78 -2.99 1.93 -9.99
C ILE A 78 -4.28 2.51 -9.40
N TYR A 79 -5.25 2.93 -10.23
CA TYR A 79 -6.56 3.38 -9.74
C TYR A 79 -7.44 2.24 -9.22
N ASP A 80 -7.14 1.02 -9.62
CA ASP A 80 -7.85 -0.17 -9.17
C ASP A 80 -7.27 -0.71 -7.85
N LEU A 81 -6.09 -0.23 -7.44
CA LEU A 81 -5.44 -0.42 -6.13
C LEU A 81 -5.88 0.67 -5.14
#